data_AF-A0A8W8MU94-F1
#
_entry.id   AF-A0A8W8MU94-F1
#
_cell.length_a   1.000
_cell.length_b   1.000
_cell.length_c   1.000
_cell.angle_alpha   90.00
_cell.angle_beta   90.00
_cell.angle_gamma   90.00
#
_symmetry.space_group_name_H-M   'P 1'
#
loop_
_entity.id
_entity.type
_entity.pdbx_description
1 polymer ?
#
loop_
_entity_poly.entity_id
_entity_poly.type
_entity_poly.pdbx_seq_one_letter_code
_entity_poly.pdbx_strand_id
1 'polypeptide(L)'
;MRVTWRRNVAGNLIALAVVTTFVVTYVKLLQYNKASSTTFNLVANRHRRPRGLHASHTVHRGSKNATSRLAVHVVEEHHQVIPIWMNAVKAGTLKSHGNILFHIDGHSDLAPPFYFPGYPSFRMPRDSREINMMIQRNDVFIVQSIMAGIMKRIIWVWPKWDQENHEIAYEKTWGGIGTAMVTTGETLKEKVICTCTKNESNVKECSYIPFPYEGLTNVGTEQMLKPSSCNIKREFYLESVREDEAIKRLSKGGWVTKQDSLMLDIDLDFFGTTHVSQPLLDVGMPIASLNMMNGVLWKMFCPKTVKEEQETDRVLVKALRLFQNALDCKTKPQTKQYSYKKCKDKARKESTDMLKQFLWQQGNRVSCEKRSKESENLLNQLIDLFFGHLSAKQIATLKKIGFCLTTTINSYLPLTNPGFQICMGSNTPVDSMVLAHRPTKNETILRTSTLLKILNSLHRPRLVTVCRSVRDGYTPRFQYYLIEHGVMKAISSVFSNVKVHYDPWLLGGKHGWPHRHKSS
;
A
#
# COMPACT_ATOMS: atom_id res chain seq x y z
N MET A 1 29.42 -28.40 -59.75
CA MET A 1 29.88 -27.52 -58.65
C MET A 1 29.17 -26.17 -58.81
N ARG A 2 28.48 -25.65 -57.78
CA ARG A 2 27.57 -24.45 -57.76
C ARG A 2 26.06 -24.69 -57.98
N VAL A 3 25.36 -25.46 -57.14
CA VAL A 3 23.91 -25.22 -56.91
C VAL A 3 23.46 -25.49 -55.46
N THR A 4 24.14 -26.33 -54.69
CA THR A 4 23.66 -26.75 -53.35
C THR A 4 24.00 -25.82 -52.18
N TRP A 5 24.67 -24.69 -52.42
CA TRP A 5 25.07 -23.76 -51.34
C TRP A 5 24.10 -22.59 -51.09
N ARG A 6 23.13 -22.33 -51.98
CA ARG A 6 22.22 -21.17 -51.86
C ARG A 6 20.97 -21.40 -50.99
N ARG A 7 20.53 -22.65 -50.79
CA ARG A 7 19.32 -22.95 -49.98
C ARG A 7 19.56 -22.93 -48.47
N ASN A 8 20.74 -23.35 -48.00
CA ASN A 8 21.08 -23.30 -46.57
C ASN A 8 21.42 -21.89 -46.08
N VAL A 9 21.96 -21.02 -46.96
CA VAL A 9 22.22 -19.62 -46.62
C VAL A 9 20.93 -18.82 -46.49
N ALA A 10 19.93 -19.07 -47.35
CA ALA A 10 18.62 -18.42 -47.24
C ALA A 10 17.83 -18.86 -45.99
N GLY A 11 17.84 -20.16 -45.67
CA GLY A 11 17.21 -20.68 -44.44
C GLY A 11 17.87 -20.14 -43.16
N ASN A 12 19.20 -20.07 -43.15
CA ASN A 12 19.95 -19.51 -42.03
C ASN A 12 19.79 -17.98 -41.93
N LEU A 13 19.68 -17.25 -43.04
CA LEU A 13 19.40 -15.80 -43.02
C LEU A 13 17.98 -15.50 -42.54
N ILE A 14 16.99 -16.31 -42.88
CA ILE A 14 15.61 -16.17 -42.37
C ILE A 14 15.57 -16.52 -40.87
N ALA A 15 16.25 -17.59 -40.44
CA ALA A 15 16.36 -17.92 -39.03
C ALA A 15 17.11 -16.82 -38.25
N LEU A 16 18.20 -16.27 -38.80
CA LEU A 16 18.93 -15.14 -38.22
C LEU A 16 18.05 -13.89 -38.17
N ALA A 17 17.26 -13.60 -39.21
CA ALA A 17 16.35 -12.45 -39.23
C ALA A 17 15.19 -12.61 -38.22
N VAL A 18 14.63 -13.82 -38.07
CA VAL A 18 13.58 -14.11 -37.07
C VAL A 18 14.15 -14.04 -35.66
N VAL A 19 15.34 -14.59 -35.41
CA VAL A 19 16.03 -14.49 -34.11
C VAL A 19 16.43 -13.06 -33.82
N THR A 20 16.92 -12.30 -34.79
CA THR A 20 17.27 -10.88 -34.61
C THR A 20 16.03 -10.02 -34.39
N THR A 21 14.91 -10.32 -35.06
CA THR A 21 13.63 -9.62 -34.81
C THR A 21 13.07 -9.99 -33.44
N PHE A 22 13.15 -11.25 -33.01
CA PHE A 22 12.78 -11.67 -31.66
C PHE A 22 13.68 -11.04 -30.60
N VAL A 23 14.99 -10.99 -30.82
CA VAL A 23 15.96 -10.38 -29.90
C VAL A 23 15.78 -8.87 -29.86
N VAL A 24 15.54 -8.18 -30.98
CA VAL A 24 15.27 -6.73 -31.00
C VAL A 24 13.91 -6.41 -30.37
N THR A 25 12.89 -7.25 -30.58
CA THR A 25 11.58 -7.09 -29.93
C THR A 25 11.67 -7.41 -28.43
N TYR A 26 12.45 -8.41 -28.04
CA TYR A 26 12.72 -8.79 -26.65
C TYR A 26 13.59 -7.76 -25.94
N VAL A 27 14.60 -7.18 -26.60
CA VAL A 27 15.42 -6.07 -26.09
C VAL A 27 14.60 -4.79 -26.00
N LYS A 28 13.71 -4.48 -26.96
CA LYS A 28 12.75 -3.37 -26.85
C LYS A 28 11.71 -3.60 -25.75
N LEU A 29 11.24 -4.83 -25.54
CA LEU A 29 10.38 -5.22 -24.42
C LEU A 29 11.12 -5.17 -23.08
N LEU A 30 12.42 -5.49 -23.05
CA LEU A 30 13.27 -5.35 -21.86
C LEU A 30 13.62 -3.88 -21.59
N GLN A 31 13.80 -3.03 -22.60
CA GLN A 31 13.95 -1.58 -22.45
C GLN A 31 12.64 -0.93 -21.98
N TYR A 32 11.49 -1.44 -22.44
CA TYR A 32 10.17 -1.03 -21.94
C TYR A 32 9.88 -1.57 -20.52
N ASN A 33 10.39 -2.76 -20.18
CA ASN A 33 10.28 -3.35 -18.83
C ASN A 33 11.34 -2.82 -17.84
N LYS A 34 12.44 -2.22 -18.31
CA LYS A 34 13.37 -1.47 -17.45
C LYS A 34 12.78 -0.14 -16.97
N ALA A 35 11.70 0.33 -17.61
CA ALA A 35 10.82 1.37 -17.08
C ALA A 35 9.73 0.83 -16.13
N SER A 36 9.79 -0.48 -15.79
CA SER A 36 8.79 -1.20 -14.99
C SER A 36 9.38 -1.92 -13.77
N SER A 37 10.63 -1.64 -13.41
CA SER A 37 11.20 -1.97 -12.10
C SER A 37 11.41 -0.67 -11.32
N THR A 38 10.53 -0.41 -10.35
CA THR A 38 10.73 0.53 -9.23
C THR A 38 11.17 1.97 -9.56
N THR A 39 10.89 2.46 -10.77
CA THR A 39 11.03 3.88 -11.10
C THR A 39 9.65 4.49 -11.33
N PHE A 40 9.34 5.51 -10.53
CA PHE A 40 8.17 6.35 -10.67
C PHE A 40 8.13 6.94 -12.08
N ASN A 41 7.28 6.42 -12.96
CA ASN A 41 6.94 7.11 -14.22
C ASN A 41 6.03 8.31 -13.87
N LEU A 42 6.66 9.43 -13.52
CA LEU A 42 5.99 10.71 -13.32
C LEU A 42 5.76 11.37 -14.68
N VAL A 43 4.71 10.95 -15.39
CA VAL A 43 4.20 11.74 -16.51
C VAL A 43 3.56 12.99 -15.93
N ALA A 44 4.26 14.12 -16.02
CA ALA A 44 3.73 15.46 -15.73
C ALA A 44 2.63 15.84 -16.74
N ASN A 45 1.42 15.29 -16.57
CA ASN A 45 0.27 15.68 -17.37
C ASN A 45 -0.43 16.89 -16.75
N ARG A 46 -0.44 18.00 -17.50
CA ARG A 46 -1.25 19.20 -17.23
C ARG A 46 -2.71 18.81 -16.97
N HIS A 47 -3.22 19.19 -15.81
CA HIS A 47 -4.52 18.83 -15.27
C HIS A 47 -5.73 19.15 -16.16
N ARG A 48 -6.68 18.20 -16.22
CA ARG A 48 -8.12 18.49 -16.24
C ARG A 48 -8.74 18.01 -14.92
N ARG A 49 -9.44 18.94 -14.25
CA ARG A 49 -10.05 18.85 -12.92
C ARG A 49 -11.18 17.80 -12.85
N PRO A 50 -11.28 17.00 -11.77
CA PRO A 50 -12.55 16.44 -11.33
C PRO A 50 -13.24 17.40 -10.35
N ARG A 51 -14.56 17.59 -10.51
CA ARG A 51 -15.40 18.32 -9.54
C ARG A 51 -15.53 17.50 -8.26
N GLY A 52 -15.35 18.17 -7.11
CA GLY A 52 -15.41 17.57 -5.79
C GLY A 52 -16.81 17.04 -5.45
N LEU A 53 -16.85 15.83 -4.90
CA LEU A 53 -18.01 15.35 -4.15
C LEU A 53 -17.98 16.00 -2.76
N HIS A 54 -18.94 16.89 -2.52
CA HIS A 54 -19.20 17.47 -1.21
C HIS A 54 -19.74 16.39 -0.27
N ALA A 55 -18.96 16.02 0.74
CA ALA A 55 -19.50 15.34 1.92
C ALA A 55 -20.20 16.39 2.79
N SER A 56 -21.48 16.17 3.09
CA SER A 56 -22.31 17.03 3.92
C SER A 56 -21.73 17.12 5.34
N HIS A 57 -21.42 18.34 5.78
CA HIS A 57 -20.96 18.66 7.13
C HIS A 57 -22.12 19.19 7.97
N THR A 58 -22.70 18.35 8.82
CA THR A 58 -23.54 18.82 9.94
C THR A 58 -22.64 19.19 11.12
N VAL A 59 -22.54 20.49 11.38
CA VAL A 59 -21.89 21.07 12.57
C VAL A 59 -22.92 21.14 13.69
N HIS A 60 -22.75 20.34 14.74
CA HIS A 60 -23.44 20.57 16.01
C HIS A 60 -22.51 21.27 16.98
N ARG A 61 -22.83 22.52 17.30
CA ARG A 61 -22.26 23.29 18.41
C ARG A 61 -23.02 22.97 19.69
N GLY A 62 -22.26 22.69 20.76
CA GLY A 62 -22.63 22.96 22.15
C GLY A 62 -23.33 21.84 22.93
N SER A 63 -22.58 21.15 23.78
CA SER A 63 -22.94 20.91 25.19
C SER A 63 -21.78 20.27 25.94
N LYS A 64 -21.41 20.86 27.08
CA LYS A 64 -20.46 20.30 28.06
C LYS A 64 -21.18 19.21 28.87
N ASN A 65 -20.44 18.15 29.21
CA ASN A 65 -20.81 17.00 30.05
C ASN A 65 -21.70 15.90 29.43
N ALA A 66 -21.15 15.24 28.41
CA ALA A 66 -21.35 13.80 28.21
C ALA A 66 -19.96 13.16 28.12
N THR A 67 -19.72 12.02 28.78
CA THR A 67 -18.50 11.23 28.62
C THR A 67 -18.24 11.03 27.12
N SER A 68 -17.25 11.74 26.56
CA SER A 68 -17.07 11.76 25.12
C SER A 68 -16.77 10.35 24.61
N ARG A 69 -17.51 9.94 23.57
CA ARG A 69 -17.28 8.65 22.89
C ARG A 69 -15.84 8.60 22.42
N LEU A 70 -15.13 7.51 22.70
CA LEU A 70 -13.79 7.29 22.15
C LEU A 70 -13.96 6.91 20.68
N ALA A 71 -13.50 7.79 19.79
CA ALA A 71 -13.50 7.52 18.37
C ALA A 71 -12.34 6.55 18.04
N VAL A 72 -12.68 5.46 17.36
CA VAL A 72 -11.74 4.50 16.77
C VAL A 72 -11.91 4.59 15.26
N HIS A 73 -10.88 5.05 14.55
CA HIS A 73 -10.91 5.14 13.09
C HIS A 73 -10.12 4.01 12.46
N VAL A 74 -10.73 3.30 11.52
CA VAL A 74 -10.11 2.20 10.77
C VAL A 74 -9.81 2.67 9.36
N VAL A 75 -8.53 2.68 8.97
CA VAL A 75 -8.06 3.04 7.63
C VAL A 75 -7.45 1.85 6.90
N GLU A 76 -7.30 1.95 5.58
CA GLU A 76 -6.69 0.87 4.79
C GLU A 76 -5.17 0.95 4.79
N GLU A 77 -4.67 2.16 4.55
CA GLU A 77 -3.24 2.48 4.45
C GLU A 77 -2.91 3.59 5.45
N HIS A 78 -1.74 3.51 6.08
CA HIS A 78 -1.40 4.36 7.23
C HIS A 78 -1.51 5.84 6.96
N HIS A 79 -1.03 6.31 5.82
CA HIS A 79 -1.02 7.72 5.50
C HIS A 79 -2.42 8.37 5.42
N GLN A 80 -3.48 7.56 5.36
CA GLN A 80 -4.86 8.02 5.45
C GLN A 80 -5.28 8.48 6.86
N VAL A 81 -4.48 8.23 7.90
CA VAL A 81 -4.74 8.74 9.25
C VAL A 81 -4.58 10.26 9.34
N ILE A 82 -3.84 10.88 8.42
CA ILE A 82 -3.51 12.31 8.46
C ILE A 82 -4.76 13.21 8.52
N PRO A 83 -5.75 13.10 7.60
CA PRO A 83 -7.00 13.83 7.73
C PRO A 83 -7.68 13.68 9.09
N ILE A 84 -7.66 12.47 9.66
CA ILE A 84 -8.28 12.18 10.96
C ILE A 84 -7.54 12.95 12.06
N TRP A 85 -6.22 12.88 12.09
CA TRP A 85 -5.38 13.53 13.10
C TRP A 85 -5.50 15.06 13.03
N MET A 86 -5.42 15.62 11.82
CA MET A 86 -5.54 17.07 11.61
C MET A 86 -6.92 17.59 12.01
N ASN A 87 -7.99 16.84 11.71
CA ASN A 87 -9.35 17.20 12.10
C ASN A 87 -9.57 17.05 13.61
N ALA A 88 -8.96 16.05 14.25
CA ALA A 88 -9.04 15.86 15.70
C ALA A 88 -8.38 17.02 16.46
N VAL A 89 -7.28 17.58 15.93
CA VAL A 89 -6.69 18.82 16.47
C VAL A 89 -7.62 20.02 16.26
N LYS A 90 -8.16 20.21 15.05
CA LYS A 90 -9.11 21.31 14.75
C LYS A 90 -10.37 21.25 15.62
N ALA A 91 -10.84 20.05 15.93
CA ALA A 91 -12.01 19.82 16.79
C ALA A 91 -11.70 19.90 18.30
N GLY A 92 -10.43 20.10 18.69
CA GLY A 92 -10.01 20.12 20.10
C GLY A 92 -10.03 18.77 20.81
N THR A 93 -10.16 17.66 20.05
CA THR A 93 -10.07 16.30 20.61
C THR A 93 -8.63 15.98 21.00
N LEU A 94 -7.67 16.35 20.13
CA LEU A 94 -6.23 16.36 20.41
C LEU A 94 -5.79 17.78 20.77
N LYS A 95 -4.73 17.89 21.59
CA LYS A 95 -4.08 19.19 21.85
C LYS A 95 -3.42 19.68 20.56
N SER A 96 -3.25 21.00 20.43
CA SER A 96 -2.55 21.61 19.29
C SER A 96 -1.06 21.28 19.24
N HIS A 97 -0.46 20.87 20.37
CA HIS A 97 0.92 20.44 20.47
C HIS A 97 1.15 19.51 21.66
N GLY A 98 2.31 18.84 21.67
CA GLY A 98 2.78 18.07 22.82
C GLY A 98 1.98 16.78 23.09
N ASN A 99 1.33 16.23 22.08
CA ASN A 99 0.70 14.92 22.18
C ASN A 99 1.78 13.82 22.15
N ILE A 100 1.46 12.69 22.78
CA ILE A 100 2.23 11.45 22.72
C ILE A 100 1.54 10.51 21.75
N LEU A 101 2.27 10.04 20.75
CA LEU A 101 1.83 8.94 19.90
C LEU A 101 2.33 7.63 20.50
N PHE A 102 1.41 6.72 20.82
CA PHE A 102 1.69 5.35 21.19
C PHE A 102 1.29 4.47 20.02
N HIS A 103 2.29 4.03 19.27
CA HIS A 103 2.16 3.37 17.97
C HIS A 103 2.57 1.90 18.11
N ILE A 104 1.66 0.98 17.83
CA ILE A 104 1.86 -0.46 17.94
C ILE A 104 1.91 -1.04 16.52
N ASP A 105 3.07 -1.47 16.09
CA ASP A 105 3.37 -1.69 14.68
C ASP A 105 4.56 -2.63 14.48
N GLY A 106 4.62 -3.34 13.35
CA GLY A 106 5.81 -4.05 12.91
C GLY A 106 6.97 -3.14 12.45
N HIS A 107 6.70 -1.86 12.17
CA HIS A 107 7.61 -0.89 11.54
C HIS A 107 7.60 0.45 12.27
N SER A 108 8.64 1.27 12.04
CA SER A 108 8.79 2.55 12.75
C SER A 108 8.00 3.70 12.14
N ASP A 109 7.71 3.65 10.83
CA ASP A 109 7.00 4.66 10.04
C ASP A 109 7.51 6.11 10.21
N LEU A 110 8.84 6.25 10.25
CA LEU A 110 9.55 7.51 10.48
C LEU A 110 10.33 8.06 9.27
N ALA A 111 10.01 7.63 8.06
CA ALA A 111 10.67 8.15 6.87
C ALA A 111 10.32 9.64 6.64
N PRO A 112 11.25 10.46 6.12
CA PRO A 112 10.95 11.84 5.76
C PRO A 112 10.00 11.92 4.56
N PRO A 113 8.98 12.81 4.60
CA PRO A 113 8.14 13.07 3.44
C PRO A 113 8.90 13.83 2.37
N PHE A 114 8.42 13.72 1.12
CA PHE A 114 8.92 14.55 0.05
C PHE A 114 8.45 16.00 0.20
N TYR A 115 9.33 16.93 -0.18
CA TYR A 115 9.02 18.35 -0.21
C TYR A 115 8.42 18.75 -1.57
N PHE A 116 7.35 19.54 -1.53
CA PHE A 116 6.76 20.14 -2.73
C PHE A 116 6.54 21.64 -2.52
N PRO A 117 6.60 22.46 -3.58
CA PRO A 117 6.07 23.80 -3.54
C PRO A 117 4.63 23.81 -3.01
N GLY A 118 4.36 24.61 -1.97
CA GLY A 118 3.05 24.69 -1.31
C GLY A 118 2.82 23.67 -0.19
N TYR A 119 3.71 22.70 0.01
CA TYR A 119 3.61 21.72 1.10
C TYR A 119 3.61 22.43 2.48
N PRO A 120 2.75 22.03 3.43
CA PRO A 120 2.63 22.68 4.74
C PRO A 120 3.80 22.32 5.68
N SER A 121 5.03 22.65 5.31
CA SER A 121 6.22 22.36 6.13
C SER A 121 6.19 23.13 7.46
N PHE A 122 6.36 22.41 8.56
CA PHE A 122 6.57 22.97 9.91
C PHE A 122 5.40 23.78 10.49
N ARG A 123 4.18 23.56 9.99
CA ARG A 123 2.95 24.21 10.47
C ARG A 123 1.74 23.30 10.24
N MET A 124 0.63 23.61 10.92
CA MET A 124 -0.65 22.97 10.63
C MET A 124 -1.13 23.28 9.19
N PRO A 125 -1.79 22.33 8.51
CA PRO A 125 -2.38 22.55 7.20
C PRO A 125 -3.63 23.44 7.31
N ARG A 126 -3.73 24.41 6.39
CA ARG A 126 -4.77 25.46 6.35
C ARG A 126 -6.09 24.93 5.81
N ASP A 127 -6.03 24.11 4.76
CA ASP A 127 -7.21 23.63 4.04
C ASP A 127 -7.09 22.14 3.67
N SER A 128 -8.12 21.60 3.02
CA SER A 128 -8.15 20.20 2.59
C SER A 128 -7.14 19.87 1.50
N ARG A 129 -6.67 20.87 0.73
CA ARG A 129 -5.65 20.65 -0.32
C ARG A 129 -4.30 20.39 0.33
N GLU A 130 -3.92 21.19 1.32
CA GLU A 130 -2.69 20.96 2.08
C GLU A 130 -2.73 19.63 2.85
N ILE A 131 -3.88 19.25 3.41
CA ILE A 131 -4.06 17.92 4.00
C ILE A 131 -3.83 16.83 2.96
N ASN A 132 -4.42 16.94 1.77
CA ASN A 132 -4.24 15.96 0.70
C ASN A 132 -2.76 15.84 0.26
N MET A 133 -2.00 16.94 0.20
CA MET A 133 -0.56 16.92 -0.09
C MET A 133 0.27 16.14 0.95
N MET A 134 -0.25 15.98 2.17
CA MET A 134 0.39 15.20 3.22
C MET A 134 0.10 13.70 3.09
N ILE A 135 -0.95 13.27 2.40
CA ILE A 135 -1.31 11.84 2.24
C ILE A 135 -0.38 11.19 1.19
N GLN A 136 0.93 11.09 1.49
CA GLN A 136 1.97 10.69 0.53
C GLN A 136 2.24 9.18 0.52
N ARG A 137 2.70 8.61 1.63
CA ARG A 137 3.14 7.22 1.76
C ARG A 137 2.98 6.70 3.19
N ASN A 138 2.83 5.39 3.35
CA ASN A 138 2.63 4.73 4.65
C ASN A 138 3.73 5.00 5.67
N ASP A 139 4.96 5.22 5.23
CA ASP A 139 6.13 5.35 6.09
C ASP A 139 6.42 6.79 6.55
N VAL A 140 5.60 7.79 6.17
CA VAL A 140 5.93 9.22 6.42
C VAL A 140 4.99 9.97 7.37
N PHE A 141 3.82 9.41 7.69
CA PHE A 141 2.75 10.13 8.39
C PHE A 141 3.14 10.59 9.80
N ILE A 142 3.97 9.81 10.51
CA ILE A 142 4.44 10.18 11.84
C ILE A 142 5.33 11.42 11.76
N VAL A 143 6.32 11.44 10.86
CA VAL A 143 7.17 12.61 10.62
C VAL A 143 6.34 13.82 10.24
N GLN A 144 5.31 13.65 9.40
CA GLN A 144 4.42 14.73 9.00
C GLN A 144 3.61 15.29 10.17
N SER A 145 3.22 14.46 11.13
CA SER A 145 2.54 14.91 12.35
C SER A 145 3.46 15.72 13.29
N ILE A 146 4.75 15.36 13.35
CA ILE A 146 5.77 16.10 14.11
C ILE A 146 6.06 17.44 13.42
N MET A 147 6.19 17.44 12.09
CA MET A 147 6.33 18.66 11.30
C MET A 147 5.15 19.61 11.54
N ALA A 148 3.92 19.10 11.54
CA ALA A 148 2.73 19.90 11.84
C ALA A 148 2.71 20.47 13.28
N GLY A 149 3.57 19.96 14.18
CA GLY A 149 3.71 20.38 15.57
C GLY A 149 2.79 19.63 16.54
N ILE A 150 2.10 18.59 16.08
CA ILE A 150 1.09 17.85 16.85
C ILE A 150 1.75 16.90 17.84
N MET A 151 2.70 16.10 17.34
CA MET A 151 3.40 15.08 18.12
C MET A 151 4.76 15.58 18.58
N LYS A 152 5.13 15.25 19.82
CA LYS A 152 6.46 15.59 20.40
C LYS A 152 7.20 14.36 20.93
N ARG A 153 6.48 13.29 21.23
CA ARG A 153 7.03 12.04 21.74
C ARG A 153 6.34 10.89 21.03
N ILE A 154 7.13 10.01 20.43
CA ILE A 154 6.69 8.83 19.71
C ILE A 154 7.17 7.63 20.52
N ILE A 155 6.24 6.76 20.90
CA ILE A 155 6.54 5.47 21.53
C ILE A 155 6.12 4.42 20.52
N TRP A 156 7.09 3.79 19.86
CA TRP A 156 6.87 2.69 18.92
C TRP A 156 7.07 1.36 19.62
N VAL A 157 5.97 0.62 19.78
CA VAL A 157 5.95 -0.71 20.36
C VAL A 157 6.05 -1.75 19.26
N TRP A 158 7.23 -2.35 19.14
CA TRP A 158 7.51 -3.37 18.12
C TRP A 158 7.34 -4.80 18.67
N PRO A 159 7.01 -5.77 17.81
CA PRO A 159 6.62 -7.11 18.22
C PRO A 159 7.81 -8.06 18.38
N LYS A 160 7.69 -9.06 19.27
CA LYS A 160 8.81 -9.96 19.55
C LYS A 160 9.25 -10.83 18.36
N TRP A 161 8.37 -11.08 17.39
CA TRP A 161 8.78 -11.80 16.16
C TRP A 161 9.78 -11.01 15.32
N ASP A 162 9.86 -9.70 15.49
CA ASP A 162 10.80 -8.82 14.78
C ASP A 162 12.08 -8.55 15.59
N GLN A 163 12.33 -9.36 16.63
CA GLN A 163 13.50 -9.18 17.51
C GLN A 163 14.84 -9.29 16.78
N GLU A 164 14.91 -10.03 15.68
CA GLU A 164 16.16 -10.17 14.91
C GLU A 164 16.59 -8.86 14.23
N ASN A 165 15.68 -7.92 14.02
CA ASN A 165 15.97 -6.60 13.45
C ASN A 165 16.30 -5.55 14.53
N HIS A 166 16.39 -5.94 15.79
CA HIS A 166 16.53 -5.03 16.92
C HIS A 166 17.62 -5.49 17.90
N GLU A 167 18.66 -4.67 18.07
CA GLU A 167 19.76 -4.96 19.00
C GLU A 167 19.34 -4.82 20.47
N ILE A 168 18.47 -3.84 20.77
CA ILE A 168 18.06 -3.50 22.13
C ILE A 168 16.54 -3.51 22.27
N ALA A 169 16.06 -4.01 23.42
CA ALA A 169 14.63 -4.14 23.71
C ALA A 169 13.95 -2.81 24.06
N TYR A 170 14.73 -1.80 24.44
CA TYR A 170 14.25 -0.45 24.70
C TYR A 170 15.35 0.56 24.40
N GLU A 171 15.02 1.57 23.62
CA GLU A 171 15.86 2.72 23.36
C GLU A 171 15.05 4.00 23.48
N LYS A 172 15.67 5.07 23.98
CA LYS A 172 15.13 6.42 23.88
C LYS A 172 16.15 7.32 23.19
N THR A 173 15.81 7.83 22.03
CA THR A 173 16.66 8.74 21.26
C THR A 173 16.00 10.09 21.01
N TRP A 174 16.84 11.11 20.82
CA TRP A 174 16.40 12.42 20.35
C TRP A 174 16.29 12.37 18.83
N GLY A 175 15.26 13.03 18.29
CA GLY A 175 15.08 13.22 16.87
C GLY A 175 14.93 14.69 16.51
N GLY A 176 15.51 15.08 15.38
CA GLY A 176 15.37 16.40 14.78
C GLY A 176 14.83 16.30 13.36
N ILE A 177 13.86 17.15 13.00
CA ILE A 177 13.34 17.26 11.63
C ILE A 177 13.55 18.69 11.15
N GLY A 178 14.10 18.84 9.96
CA GLY A 178 14.48 20.12 9.39
C GLY A 178 14.34 20.17 7.88
N THR A 179 14.96 21.20 7.31
CA THR A 179 15.12 21.32 5.86
C THR A 179 16.58 21.43 5.50
N ALA A 180 16.97 20.85 4.37
CA ALA A 180 18.28 21.05 3.78
C ALA A 180 18.15 21.46 2.31
N MET A 181 19.17 22.13 1.80
CA MET A 181 19.38 22.28 0.35
C MET A 181 20.41 21.24 -0.06
N VAL A 182 20.06 20.40 -1.02
CA VAL A 182 20.92 19.33 -1.54
C VAL A 182 21.07 19.49 -3.05
N THR A 183 22.14 18.91 -3.60
CA THR A 183 22.31 18.76 -5.04
C THR A 183 22.04 17.31 -5.41
N THR A 184 21.03 17.08 -6.22
CA THR A 184 20.62 15.76 -6.71
C THR A 184 21.04 15.62 -8.17
N GLY A 185 21.60 14.47 -8.54
CA GLY A 185 22.27 14.29 -9.84
C GLY A 185 23.49 15.20 -9.98
N GLU A 186 23.73 15.74 -11.17
CA GLU A 186 24.92 16.57 -11.42
C GLU A 186 24.73 18.04 -11.04
N THR A 187 23.51 18.58 -11.11
CA THR A 187 23.28 20.04 -11.00
C THR A 187 21.99 20.49 -10.31
N LEU A 188 21.05 19.59 -10.02
CA LEU A 188 19.73 20.00 -9.54
C LEU A 188 19.77 20.34 -8.05
N LYS A 189 19.69 21.62 -7.72
CA LYS A 189 19.51 22.08 -6.33
C LYS A 189 18.06 21.93 -5.93
N GLU A 190 17.81 21.10 -4.91
CA GLU A 190 16.46 20.93 -4.37
C GLU A 190 16.42 21.10 -2.86
N LYS A 191 15.24 21.49 -2.37
CA LYS A 191 14.95 21.58 -0.96
C LYS A 191 14.35 20.26 -0.50
N VAL A 192 14.93 19.65 0.51
CA VAL A 192 14.49 18.37 1.06
C VAL A 192 14.11 18.50 2.54
N ILE A 193 13.31 17.54 3.00
CA ILE A 193 13.12 17.32 4.44
C ILE A 193 14.23 16.40 4.92
N CYS A 194 14.94 16.84 5.96
CA CYS A 194 16.00 16.05 6.60
C CYS A 194 15.57 15.62 7.98
N THR A 195 15.97 14.41 8.34
CA THR A 195 15.79 13.77 9.65
C THR A 195 17.15 13.59 10.29
N CYS A 196 17.22 13.75 11.61
CA CYS A 196 18.44 13.55 12.36
C CYS A 196 18.13 12.78 13.64
N THR A 197 19.03 11.89 14.03
CA THR A 197 19.00 11.16 15.30
C THR A 197 20.35 11.29 15.99
N LYS A 198 20.42 10.84 17.24
CA LYS A 198 21.69 10.64 17.93
C LYS A 198 21.96 9.16 18.04
N ASN A 199 23.18 8.75 17.67
CA ASN A 199 23.64 7.40 17.90
C ASN A 199 24.06 7.18 19.36
N GLU A 200 24.50 5.96 19.69
CA GLU A 200 24.92 5.57 21.05
C GLU A 200 26.06 6.43 21.60
N SER A 201 26.95 6.92 20.72
CA SER A 201 28.04 7.84 21.07
C SER A 201 27.58 9.30 21.21
N ASN A 202 26.27 9.55 21.19
CA ASN A 202 25.65 10.88 21.25
C ASN A 202 26.06 11.79 20.07
N VAL A 203 26.57 11.20 18.99
CA VAL A 203 26.90 11.88 17.74
C VAL A 203 25.63 12.00 16.91
N LYS A 204 25.41 13.20 16.34
CA LYS A 204 24.26 13.48 15.50
C LYS A 204 24.51 12.91 14.11
N GLU A 205 23.59 12.10 13.63
CA GLU A 205 23.55 11.58 12.26
C GLU A 205 22.30 12.14 11.59
N CYS A 206 22.41 12.51 10.32
CA CYS A 206 21.29 13.08 9.58
C CYS A 206 21.18 12.44 8.20
N SER A 207 19.97 12.36 7.71
CA SER A 207 19.63 11.77 6.43
C SER A 207 18.50 12.53 5.74
N TYR A 208 18.29 12.22 4.46
CA TYR A 208 17.15 12.65 3.68
C TYR A 208 16.84 11.61 2.60
N ILE A 209 15.63 11.65 2.04
CA ILE A 209 15.28 10.83 0.87
C ILE A 209 15.11 11.78 -0.34
N PRO A 210 15.91 11.62 -1.41
CA PRO A 210 15.81 12.45 -2.60
C PRO A 210 14.50 12.17 -3.35
N PHE A 211 14.01 13.19 -4.06
CA PHE A 211 12.80 13.03 -4.87
C PHE A 211 13.05 12.08 -6.06
N PRO A 212 12.10 11.20 -6.41
CA PRO A 212 12.29 10.23 -7.47
C PRO A 212 12.15 10.81 -8.88
N TYR A 213 13.15 11.54 -9.37
CA TYR A 213 13.19 11.98 -10.77
C TYR A 213 13.58 10.82 -11.69
N GLU A 214 13.02 10.81 -12.91
CA GLU A 214 13.43 9.89 -13.96
C GLU A 214 14.93 10.05 -14.29
N GLY A 215 15.66 8.93 -14.40
CA GLY A 215 17.07 8.90 -14.81
C GLY A 215 18.12 8.99 -13.68
N LEU A 216 17.70 9.09 -12.42
CA LEU A 216 18.60 9.06 -11.26
C LEU A 216 18.84 7.61 -10.77
N THR A 217 20.06 7.32 -10.32
CA THR A 217 20.48 5.96 -9.88
C THR A 217 20.21 5.65 -8.40
N ASN A 218 20.04 6.68 -7.56
CA ASN A 218 19.83 6.55 -6.10
C ASN A 218 18.44 7.02 -5.66
N VAL A 219 17.44 6.79 -6.51
CA VAL A 219 16.07 7.30 -6.34
C VAL A 219 15.38 6.64 -5.15
N GLY A 220 14.81 7.46 -4.26
CA GLY A 220 13.99 6.96 -3.15
C GLY A 220 14.77 6.26 -2.04
N THR A 221 16.09 6.15 -2.17
CA THR A 221 16.97 5.58 -1.15
C THR A 221 17.48 6.65 -0.21
N GLU A 222 17.45 6.38 1.09
CA GLU A 222 17.99 7.27 2.11
C GLU A 222 19.45 7.64 1.82
N GLN A 223 19.76 8.93 1.91
CA GLN A 223 21.09 9.50 1.70
C GLN A 223 21.57 10.18 2.98
N MET A 224 22.83 9.95 3.32
CA MET A 224 23.47 10.61 4.46
C MET A 224 23.66 12.10 4.20
N LEU A 225 23.51 12.90 5.25
CA LEU A 225 23.63 14.35 5.23
C LEU A 225 24.54 14.81 6.37
N LYS A 226 25.44 15.75 6.10
CA LYS A 226 26.25 16.37 7.15
C LYS A 226 25.31 17.05 8.17
N PRO A 227 25.47 16.83 9.49
CA PRO A 227 24.54 17.34 10.48
C PRO A 227 24.35 18.86 10.46
N SER A 228 25.40 19.61 10.14
CA SER A 228 25.35 21.08 10.00
C SER A 228 24.53 21.56 8.80
N SER A 229 24.26 20.69 7.82
CA SER A 229 23.48 21.02 6.62
C SER A 229 21.97 20.92 6.86
N CYS A 230 21.53 20.20 7.90
CA CYS A 230 20.12 20.10 8.26
C CYS A 230 19.72 21.25 9.18
N ASN A 231 18.91 22.18 8.67
CA ASN A 231 18.33 23.26 9.47
C ASN A 231 17.12 22.74 10.26
N ILE A 232 17.38 22.19 11.45
CA ILE A 232 16.36 21.60 12.33
C ILE A 232 15.31 22.64 12.73
N LYS A 233 14.03 22.28 12.58
CA LYS A 233 12.86 23.13 12.89
C LYS A 233 11.95 22.54 13.96
N ARG A 234 12.00 21.21 14.14
CA ARG A 234 11.25 20.47 15.16
C ARG A 234 12.16 19.45 15.80
N GLU A 235 11.95 19.26 17.09
CA GLU A 235 12.61 18.23 17.87
C GLU A 235 11.55 17.35 18.51
N PHE A 236 11.86 16.07 18.64
CA PHE A 236 11.00 15.07 19.24
C PHE A 236 11.83 14.02 19.97
N TYR A 237 11.16 13.17 20.74
CA TYR A 237 11.76 11.97 21.30
C TYR A 237 11.12 10.74 20.67
N LEU A 238 11.96 9.79 20.28
CA LEU A 238 11.55 8.46 19.85
C LEU A 238 11.92 7.46 20.93
N GLU A 239 10.95 6.63 21.31
CA GLU A 239 11.15 5.49 22.17
C GLU A 239 10.79 4.23 21.40
N SER A 240 11.78 3.42 21.03
CA SER A 240 11.59 2.10 20.45
C SER A 240 11.56 1.08 21.59
N VAL A 241 10.55 0.21 21.62
CA VAL A 241 10.35 -0.70 22.75
C VAL A 241 9.68 -1.99 22.34
N ARG A 242 10.26 -3.13 22.74
CA ARG A 242 9.65 -4.44 22.51
C ARG A 242 8.37 -4.60 23.34
N GLU A 243 7.37 -5.29 22.78
CA GLU A 243 6.05 -5.48 23.39
C GLU A 243 6.05 -5.95 24.87
N ASP A 244 6.96 -6.84 25.27
CA ASP A 244 7.07 -7.34 26.65
C ASP A 244 7.69 -6.32 27.61
N GLU A 245 8.68 -5.55 27.14
CA GLU A 245 9.28 -4.45 27.90
C GLU A 245 8.31 -3.28 28.04
N ALA A 246 7.50 -3.01 27.01
CA ALA A 246 6.43 -2.02 27.07
C ALA A 246 5.43 -2.34 28.19
N ILE A 247 5.00 -3.61 28.31
CA ILE A 247 4.10 -4.06 29.40
C ILE A 247 4.74 -3.81 30.77
N LYS A 248 6.01 -4.17 30.95
CA LYS A 248 6.75 -3.97 32.22
C LYS A 248 6.85 -2.49 32.59
N ARG A 249 7.07 -1.61 31.61
CA ARG A 249 7.20 -0.17 31.85
C ARG A 249 5.86 0.47 32.16
N LEU A 250 4.80 0.07 31.47
CA LEU A 250 3.45 0.54 31.77
C LEU A 250 3.00 0.10 33.17
N SER A 251 3.28 -1.14 33.57
CA SER A 251 2.88 -1.67 34.88
C SER A 251 3.61 -1.02 36.06
N LYS A 252 4.87 -0.60 35.87
CA LYS A 252 5.63 0.18 36.87
C LYS A 252 5.05 1.60 37.08
N GLY A 253 4.30 2.12 36.11
CA GLY A 253 3.76 3.48 36.13
C GLY A 253 4.81 4.55 35.79
N GLY A 254 4.37 5.80 35.65
CA GLY A 254 5.24 6.96 35.39
C GLY A 254 5.77 7.09 33.96
N TRP A 255 5.68 6.05 33.12
CA TRP A 255 6.15 6.08 31.74
C TRP A 255 5.23 6.88 30.79
N VAL A 256 3.92 6.65 30.92
CA VAL A 256 2.83 7.43 30.30
C VAL A 256 1.77 7.66 31.38
N THR A 257 1.38 8.90 31.60
CA THR A 257 0.58 9.35 32.75
C THR A 257 -0.76 9.93 32.33
N LYS A 258 -1.74 10.01 33.23
CA LYS A 258 -3.08 10.55 32.92
C LYS A 258 -3.05 12.04 32.49
N GLN A 259 -1.97 12.76 32.77
CA GLN A 259 -1.76 14.14 32.38
C GLN A 259 -1.35 14.26 30.89
N ASP A 260 -0.82 13.18 30.32
CA ASP A 260 -0.39 13.12 28.93
C ASP A 260 -1.59 13.13 27.97
N SER A 261 -1.41 13.83 26.84
CA SER A 261 -2.36 13.80 25.74
C SER A 261 -2.02 12.62 24.83
N LEU A 262 -2.52 11.44 25.20
CA LEU A 262 -2.23 10.19 24.53
C LEU A 262 -3.09 9.98 23.29
N MET A 263 -2.41 9.66 22.19
CA MET A 263 -2.99 9.11 20.98
C MET A 263 -2.52 7.67 20.81
N LEU A 264 -3.44 6.77 20.49
CA LEU A 264 -3.15 5.37 20.22
C LEU A 264 -3.30 5.09 18.73
N ASP A 265 -2.30 4.44 18.16
CA ASP A 265 -2.29 4.01 16.77
C ASP A 265 -1.85 2.54 16.71
N ILE A 266 -2.53 1.73 15.91
CA ILE A 266 -2.29 0.28 15.84
C ILE A 266 -2.30 -0.14 14.36
N ASP A 267 -1.17 -0.64 13.85
CA ASP A 267 -1.17 -1.43 12.62
C ASP A 267 -1.49 -2.90 12.94
N LEU A 268 -2.33 -3.49 12.10
CA LEU A 268 -2.60 -4.91 12.12
C LEU A 268 -1.39 -5.74 11.67
N ASP A 269 -0.42 -5.18 10.96
CA ASP A 269 0.82 -5.87 10.62
C ASP A 269 1.73 -6.10 11.83
N PHE A 270 1.43 -5.46 12.97
CA PHE A 270 1.96 -5.85 14.26
C PHE A 270 1.85 -7.36 14.36
N PHE A 271 0.71 -7.98 13.99
CA PHE A 271 0.43 -9.42 14.04
C PHE A 271 1.28 -10.31 13.11
N GLY A 272 2.00 -9.73 12.16
CA GLY A 272 2.94 -10.38 11.25
C GLY A 272 2.83 -9.81 9.84
N THR A 273 3.86 -10.03 9.04
CA THR A 273 3.98 -9.49 7.68
C THR A 273 4.10 -10.61 6.64
N THR A 274 3.32 -10.61 5.56
CA THR A 274 3.45 -11.69 4.54
C THR A 274 3.50 -11.18 3.10
N HIS A 275 4.22 -11.88 2.23
CA HIS A 275 4.16 -11.60 0.80
C HIS A 275 2.86 -12.13 0.19
N VAL A 276 1.95 -11.22 -0.15
CA VAL A 276 0.67 -11.56 -0.78
C VAL A 276 0.87 -12.25 -2.14
N SER A 277 1.94 -11.91 -2.87
CA SER A 277 2.27 -12.51 -4.16
C SER A 277 2.92 -13.89 -4.08
N GLN A 278 3.43 -14.32 -2.91
CA GLN A 278 4.11 -15.63 -2.76
C GLN A 278 3.29 -16.81 -3.29
N PRO A 279 1.97 -16.94 -3.01
CA PRO A 279 1.19 -18.05 -3.53
C PRO A 279 1.14 -18.12 -5.06
N LEU A 280 1.32 -16.99 -5.77
CA LEU A 280 1.39 -16.96 -7.24
C LEU A 280 2.73 -17.55 -7.72
N LEU A 281 3.82 -17.23 -7.02
CA LEU A 281 5.15 -17.79 -7.31
C LEU A 281 5.18 -19.30 -7.03
N ASP A 282 4.57 -19.74 -5.93
CA ASP A 282 4.49 -21.16 -5.54
C ASP A 282 3.74 -22.04 -6.56
N VAL A 283 2.90 -21.42 -7.40
CA VAL A 283 2.19 -22.09 -8.50
C VAL A 283 2.84 -21.84 -9.87
N GLY A 284 4.08 -21.35 -9.87
CA GLY A 284 4.91 -21.19 -11.06
C GLY A 284 4.54 -19.99 -11.93
N MET A 285 3.95 -18.93 -11.38
CA MET A 285 3.77 -17.67 -12.11
C MET A 285 4.95 -16.74 -11.85
N PRO A 286 5.88 -16.54 -12.80
CA PRO A 286 7.02 -15.67 -12.58
C PRO A 286 6.60 -14.20 -12.51
N ILE A 287 7.34 -13.40 -11.73
CA ILE A 287 7.10 -11.95 -11.58
C ILE A 287 7.02 -11.23 -12.93
N ALA A 288 7.84 -11.61 -13.92
CA ALA A 288 7.79 -11.03 -15.26
C ALA A 288 6.43 -11.19 -15.94
N SER A 289 5.78 -12.35 -15.80
CA SER A 289 4.43 -12.58 -16.34
C SER A 289 3.38 -11.78 -15.59
N LEU A 290 3.51 -11.65 -14.27
CA LEU A 290 2.62 -10.83 -13.44
C LEU A 290 2.73 -9.35 -13.83
N ASN A 291 3.94 -8.84 -14.03
CA ASN A 291 4.19 -7.47 -14.48
C ASN A 291 3.62 -7.20 -15.87
N MET A 292 3.72 -8.17 -16.80
CA MET A 292 3.11 -8.04 -18.12
C MET A 292 1.57 -7.93 -18.03
N MET A 293 0.93 -8.71 -17.16
CA MET A 293 -0.52 -8.59 -16.90
C MET A 293 -0.86 -7.24 -16.27
N ASN A 294 -0.09 -6.81 -15.26
CA ASN A 294 -0.28 -5.53 -14.58
C ASN A 294 -0.15 -4.35 -15.55
N GLY A 295 0.80 -4.38 -16.48
CA GLY A 295 0.95 -3.33 -17.50
C GLY A 295 -0.27 -3.18 -18.39
N VAL A 296 -0.99 -4.27 -18.70
CA VAL A 296 -2.25 -4.21 -19.46
C VAL A 296 -3.40 -3.76 -18.56
N LEU A 297 -3.51 -4.33 -17.35
CA LEU A 297 -4.56 -3.95 -16.38
C LEU A 297 -4.52 -2.45 -16.06
N TRP A 298 -3.33 -1.91 -15.79
CA TRP A 298 -3.11 -0.52 -15.47
C TRP A 298 -3.58 0.42 -16.58
N LYS A 299 -3.28 0.06 -17.83
CA LYS A 299 -3.68 0.85 -19.01
C LYS A 299 -5.17 0.78 -19.29
N MET A 300 -5.86 -0.28 -18.86
CA MET A 300 -7.25 -0.51 -19.23
C MET A 300 -8.26 -0.08 -18.17
N PHE A 301 -7.94 -0.29 -16.89
CA PHE A 301 -8.87 -0.15 -15.78
C PHE A 301 -8.45 0.98 -14.82
N CYS A 302 -9.34 1.96 -14.59
CA CYS A 302 -9.19 3.00 -13.57
C CYS A 302 -10.49 3.18 -12.77
N PRO A 303 -10.83 2.21 -11.90
CA PRO A 303 -11.93 2.42 -10.96
C PRO A 303 -11.67 3.67 -10.10
N LYS A 304 -12.71 4.49 -9.87
CA LYS A 304 -12.57 5.77 -9.16
C LYS A 304 -13.06 5.75 -7.72
N THR A 305 -13.67 4.63 -7.32
CA THR A 305 -14.24 4.40 -6.01
C THR A 305 -13.98 2.97 -5.56
N VAL A 306 -14.05 2.69 -4.26
CA VAL A 306 -13.94 1.32 -3.73
C VAL A 306 -15.00 0.39 -4.32
N LYS A 307 -16.21 0.91 -4.58
CA LYS A 307 -17.28 0.14 -5.21
C LYS A 307 -16.90 -0.28 -6.63
N GLU A 308 -16.40 0.66 -7.42
CA GLU A 308 -15.94 0.41 -8.80
C GLU A 308 -14.72 -0.53 -8.83
N GLU A 309 -13.82 -0.41 -7.84
CA GLU A 309 -12.68 -1.31 -7.67
C GLU A 309 -13.15 -2.75 -7.44
N GLN A 310 -14.11 -2.95 -6.53
CA GLN A 310 -14.71 -4.25 -6.26
C GLN A 310 -15.49 -4.81 -7.47
N GLU A 311 -16.23 -3.96 -8.19
CA GLU A 311 -16.93 -4.37 -9.42
C GLU A 311 -15.94 -4.84 -10.49
N THR A 312 -14.81 -4.14 -10.62
CA THR A 312 -13.74 -4.48 -11.56
C THR A 312 -13.05 -5.80 -11.19
N ASP A 313 -12.70 -6.00 -9.92
CA ASP A 313 -12.19 -7.30 -9.43
C ASP A 313 -13.18 -8.44 -9.71
N ARG A 314 -14.47 -8.22 -9.41
CA ARG A 314 -15.52 -9.23 -9.63
C ARG A 314 -15.65 -9.63 -11.09
N VAL A 315 -15.62 -8.69 -12.03
CA VAL A 315 -15.77 -9.04 -13.46
C VAL A 315 -14.55 -9.79 -13.99
N LEU A 316 -13.34 -9.42 -13.56
CA LEU A 316 -12.12 -10.15 -13.91
C LEU A 316 -12.10 -11.57 -13.32
N VAL A 317 -12.52 -11.72 -12.06
CA VAL A 317 -12.65 -13.04 -11.42
C VAL A 317 -13.73 -13.90 -12.10
N LYS A 318 -14.81 -13.30 -12.61
CA LYS A 318 -15.81 -14.00 -13.44
C LYS A 318 -15.22 -14.47 -14.76
N ALA A 319 -14.45 -13.64 -15.46
CA ALA A 319 -13.73 -14.03 -16.68
C ALA A 319 -12.76 -15.21 -16.41
N LEU A 320 -11.96 -15.13 -15.35
CA LEU A 320 -11.09 -16.23 -14.93
C LEU A 320 -11.85 -17.53 -14.63
N ARG A 321 -13.09 -17.44 -14.11
CA ARG A 321 -13.94 -18.63 -13.88
C ARG A 321 -14.37 -19.29 -15.19
N LEU A 322 -14.67 -18.53 -16.24
CA LEU A 322 -14.97 -19.08 -17.56
C LEU A 322 -13.77 -19.86 -18.10
N PHE A 323 -12.55 -19.37 -17.85
CA PHE A 323 -11.32 -20.04 -18.30
C PHE A 323 -11.05 -21.32 -17.53
N GLN A 324 -11.28 -21.28 -16.22
CA GLN A 324 -11.19 -22.48 -15.37
C GLN A 324 -12.15 -23.57 -15.86
N ASN A 325 -13.42 -23.22 -16.10
CA ASN A 325 -14.41 -24.17 -16.62
C ASN A 325 -14.00 -24.74 -17.99
N ALA A 326 -13.36 -23.95 -18.84
CA ALA A 326 -12.85 -24.43 -20.13
C ALA A 326 -11.68 -25.41 -19.97
N LEU A 327 -10.81 -25.22 -18.96
CA LEU A 327 -9.75 -26.19 -18.64
C LEU A 327 -10.33 -27.52 -18.15
N ASP A 328 -11.41 -27.50 -17.38
CA ASP A 328 -12.12 -28.71 -16.94
C ASP A 328 -12.69 -29.51 -18.12
N CYS A 329 -12.88 -28.91 -19.31
CA CYS A 329 -13.25 -29.67 -20.50
C CYS A 329 -12.18 -30.65 -20.96
N LYS A 330 -10.91 -30.51 -20.53
CA LYS A 330 -9.84 -31.48 -20.84
C LYS A 330 -10.06 -32.84 -20.19
N THR A 331 -10.71 -32.88 -19.03
CA THR A 331 -10.91 -34.11 -18.26
C THR A 331 -12.16 -34.89 -18.67
N LYS A 332 -13.01 -34.30 -19.53
CA LYS A 332 -14.24 -34.92 -20.04
C LYS A 332 -14.01 -35.64 -21.38
N PRO A 333 -14.83 -36.66 -21.70
CA PRO A 333 -14.76 -37.37 -22.98
C PRO A 333 -14.85 -36.42 -24.18
N GLN A 334 -13.88 -36.49 -25.09
CA GLN A 334 -13.84 -35.63 -26.27
C GLN A 334 -14.75 -36.20 -27.36
N THR A 335 -15.71 -35.41 -27.84
CA THR A 335 -16.63 -35.77 -28.91
C THR A 335 -16.64 -34.70 -30.01
N LYS A 336 -17.24 -35.01 -31.17
CA LYS A 336 -17.42 -34.00 -32.25
C LYS A 336 -18.20 -32.77 -31.77
N GLN A 337 -19.13 -32.94 -30.82
CA GLN A 337 -19.96 -31.85 -30.29
C GLN A 337 -19.30 -31.13 -29.10
N TYR A 338 -18.48 -31.86 -28.31
CA TYR A 338 -17.83 -31.37 -27.10
C TYR A 338 -16.31 -31.58 -27.17
N SER A 339 -15.54 -30.50 -27.40
CA SER A 339 -14.07 -30.56 -27.41
C SER A 339 -13.46 -29.44 -26.59
N TYR A 340 -12.25 -29.68 -26.07
CA TYR A 340 -11.49 -28.66 -25.35
C TYR A 340 -11.31 -27.37 -26.16
N LYS A 341 -11.05 -27.49 -27.48
CA LYS A 341 -10.96 -26.35 -28.40
C LYS A 341 -12.25 -25.52 -28.39
N LYS A 342 -13.42 -26.16 -28.54
CA LYS A 342 -14.72 -25.48 -28.51
C LYS A 342 -14.99 -24.80 -27.17
N CYS A 343 -14.67 -25.45 -26.05
CA CYS A 343 -14.78 -24.82 -24.73
C CYS A 343 -13.89 -23.59 -24.59
N LYS A 344 -12.64 -23.70 -25.06
CA LYS A 344 -11.67 -22.60 -25.03
C LYS A 344 -12.16 -21.41 -25.86
N ASP A 345 -12.59 -21.66 -27.10
CA ASP A 345 -13.08 -20.62 -28.01
C ASP A 345 -14.35 -19.95 -27.45
N LYS A 346 -15.27 -20.73 -26.87
CA LYS A 346 -16.47 -20.23 -26.21
C LYS A 346 -16.13 -19.31 -25.03
N ALA A 347 -15.30 -19.79 -24.11
CA ALA A 347 -14.96 -19.01 -22.92
C ALA A 347 -14.11 -17.76 -23.25
N ARG A 348 -13.31 -17.80 -24.33
CA ARG A 348 -12.64 -16.62 -24.92
C ARG A 348 -13.65 -15.59 -25.37
N LYS A 349 -14.59 -15.99 -26.23
CA LYS A 349 -15.64 -15.09 -26.72
C LYS A 349 -16.45 -14.49 -25.56
N GLU A 350 -16.96 -15.34 -24.66
CA GLU A 350 -17.81 -14.90 -23.54
C GLU A 350 -17.09 -13.92 -22.61
N SER A 351 -15.81 -14.15 -22.31
CA SER A 351 -15.05 -13.26 -21.44
C SER A 351 -14.67 -11.96 -22.12
N THR A 352 -14.31 -12.00 -23.40
CA THR A 352 -14.07 -10.79 -24.19
C THR A 352 -15.35 -9.95 -24.25
N ASP A 353 -16.49 -10.55 -24.58
CA ASP A 353 -17.78 -9.85 -24.68
C ASP A 353 -18.19 -9.25 -23.32
N MET A 354 -18.02 -10.01 -22.23
CA MET A 354 -18.29 -9.54 -20.87
C MET A 354 -17.40 -8.35 -20.47
N LEU A 355 -16.10 -8.42 -20.71
CA LEU A 355 -15.18 -7.33 -20.37
C LEU A 355 -15.39 -6.10 -21.27
N LYS A 356 -15.68 -6.29 -22.56
CA LYS A 356 -16.07 -5.19 -23.46
C LYS A 356 -17.34 -4.51 -22.95
N GLN A 357 -18.36 -5.30 -22.62
CA GLN A 357 -19.61 -4.77 -22.08
C GLN A 357 -19.35 -3.95 -20.81
N PHE A 358 -18.59 -4.50 -19.86
CA PHE A 358 -18.25 -3.81 -18.63
C PHE A 358 -17.50 -2.49 -18.87
N LEU A 359 -16.41 -2.53 -19.63
CA LEU A 359 -15.57 -1.35 -19.90
C LEU A 359 -16.34 -0.26 -20.67
N TRP A 360 -17.07 -0.64 -21.72
CA TRP A 360 -17.66 0.34 -22.64
C TRP A 360 -19.02 0.85 -22.19
N GLN A 361 -19.79 0.07 -21.41
CA GLN A 361 -21.02 0.59 -20.80
C GLN A 361 -20.73 1.50 -19.60
N GLN A 362 -19.71 1.17 -18.79
CA GLN A 362 -19.35 1.98 -17.62
C GLN A 362 -18.46 3.17 -17.98
N GLY A 363 -17.74 3.09 -19.11
CA GLY A 363 -16.90 4.16 -19.65
C GLY A 363 -15.88 4.68 -18.63
N ASN A 364 -15.80 6.00 -18.52
CA ASN A 364 -14.84 6.71 -17.67
C ASN A 364 -14.97 6.42 -16.16
N ARG A 365 -15.94 5.62 -15.71
CA ARG A 365 -16.07 5.20 -14.31
C ARG A 365 -15.04 4.13 -13.93
N VAL A 366 -14.72 3.25 -14.88
CA VAL A 366 -13.85 2.09 -14.65
C VAL A 366 -12.80 1.90 -15.73
N SER A 367 -12.94 2.55 -16.89
CA SER A 367 -12.00 2.42 -18.00
C SER A 367 -11.11 3.66 -18.16
N CYS A 368 -9.81 3.43 -18.30
CA CYS A 368 -8.82 4.48 -18.61
C CYS A 368 -8.93 4.97 -20.04
N GLU A 369 -9.30 4.06 -20.94
CA GLU A 369 -9.27 4.26 -22.38
C GLU A 369 -10.68 4.41 -22.93
N LYS A 370 -10.79 5.17 -24.01
CA LYS A 370 -12.02 5.15 -24.82
C LYS A 370 -12.01 3.92 -25.71
N ARG A 371 -13.20 3.49 -26.14
CA ARG A 371 -13.31 2.43 -27.14
C ARG A 371 -12.58 2.82 -28.43
N SER A 372 -11.50 2.12 -28.70
CA SER A 372 -10.66 2.25 -29.89
C SER A 372 -10.09 0.89 -30.30
N LYS A 373 -9.49 0.81 -31.50
CA LYS A 373 -8.82 -0.41 -31.97
C LYS A 373 -7.67 -0.82 -31.03
N GLU A 374 -6.94 0.16 -30.50
CA GLU A 374 -5.84 -0.03 -29.56
C GLU A 374 -6.33 -0.61 -28.24
N SER A 375 -7.41 -0.04 -27.68
CA SER A 375 -8.02 -0.54 -26.43
C SER A 375 -8.59 -1.96 -26.59
N GLU A 376 -9.14 -2.29 -27.77
CA GLU A 376 -9.61 -3.66 -28.07
C GLU A 376 -8.44 -4.65 -28.23
N ASN A 377 -7.31 -4.20 -28.78
CA ASN A 377 -6.08 -5.00 -28.86
C ASN A 377 -5.49 -5.28 -27.47
N LEU A 378 -5.45 -4.27 -26.58
CA LEU A 378 -5.03 -4.46 -25.19
C LEU A 378 -5.93 -5.47 -24.46
N LEU A 379 -7.25 -5.39 -24.68
CA LEU A 379 -8.17 -6.37 -24.08
C LEU A 379 -7.89 -7.79 -24.59
N ASN A 380 -7.68 -7.96 -25.90
CA ASN A 380 -7.34 -9.26 -26.46
C ASN A 380 -6.00 -9.79 -25.93
N GLN A 381 -5.01 -8.92 -25.76
CA GLN A 381 -3.73 -9.27 -25.13
C GLN A 381 -3.93 -9.75 -23.69
N LEU A 382 -4.76 -9.08 -22.89
CA LEU A 382 -5.09 -9.52 -21.52
C LEU A 382 -5.75 -10.90 -21.52
N ILE A 383 -6.72 -11.11 -22.43
CA ILE A 383 -7.40 -12.39 -22.60
C ILE A 383 -6.41 -13.49 -22.98
N ASP A 384 -5.48 -13.23 -23.89
CA ASP A 384 -4.43 -14.17 -24.31
C ASP A 384 -3.47 -14.53 -23.18
N LEU A 385 -3.06 -13.54 -22.37
CA LEU A 385 -2.22 -13.76 -21.19
C LEU A 385 -2.87 -14.73 -20.20
N PHE A 386 -4.19 -14.64 -20.04
CA PHE A 386 -4.94 -15.53 -19.15
C PHE A 386 -5.27 -16.91 -19.76
N PHE A 387 -5.57 -16.99 -21.07
CA PHE A 387 -5.98 -18.24 -21.73
C PHE A 387 -4.86 -19.09 -22.33
N GLY A 388 -3.75 -18.45 -22.70
CA GLY A 388 -2.66 -19.09 -23.41
C GLY A 388 -1.82 -19.96 -22.49
N HIS A 389 -1.65 -19.53 -21.24
CA HIS A 389 -0.50 -19.95 -20.44
C HIS A 389 -0.84 -20.40 -19.02
N LEU A 390 -2.06 -20.16 -18.52
CA LEU A 390 -2.40 -20.46 -17.12
C LEU A 390 -3.00 -21.86 -16.95
N SER A 391 -2.48 -22.58 -15.95
CA SER A 391 -3.04 -23.82 -15.44
C SER A 391 -4.24 -23.57 -14.51
N ALA A 392 -5.02 -24.63 -14.22
CA ALA A 392 -6.16 -24.53 -13.31
C ALA A 392 -5.74 -24.06 -11.90
N LYS A 393 -4.57 -24.51 -11.41
CA LYS A 393 -4.00 -24.08 -10.11
C LYS A 393 -3.65 -22.59 -10.14
N GLN A 394 -3.01 -22.11 -11.20
CA GLN A 394 -2.67 -20.70 -11.38
C GLN A 394 -3.92 -19.80 -11.43
N ILE A 395 -4.93 -20.19 -12.20
CA ILE A 395 -6.21 -19.46 -12.25
C ILE A 395 -6.89 -19.43 -10.89
N ALA A 396 -6.92 -20.56 -10.17
CA ALA A 396 -7.50 -20.63 -8.83
C ALA A 396 -6.79 -19.70 -7.84
N THR A 397 -5.45 -19.68 -7.85
CA THR A 397 -4.65 -18.77 -7.02
C THR A 397 -4.90 -17.30 -7.40
N LEU A 398 -4.87 -16.96 -8.69
CA LEU A 398 -5.09 -15.60 -9.16
C LEU A 398 -6.46 -15.07 -8.75
N LYS A 399 -7.52 -15.89 -8.87
CA LYS A 399 -8.86 -15.54 -8.38
C LYS A 399 -8.89 -15.28 -6.88
N LYS A 400 -8.13 -16.04 -6.09
CA LYS A 400 -8.03 -15.88 -4.64
C LYS A 400 -7.32 -14.57 -4.27
N ILE A 401 -6.22 -14.25 -4.95
CA ILE A 401 -5.48 -12.99 -4.77
C ILE A 401 -6.34 -11.79 -5.18
N GLY A 402 -6.96 -11.84 -6.36
CA GLY A 402 -7.80 -10.78 -6.91
C GLY A 402 -7.00 -9.61 -7.48
N PHE A 403 -7.71 -8.52 -7.78
CA PHE A 403 -7.22 -7.32 -8.44
C PHE A 403 -7.60 -6.07 -7.65
N CYS A 404 -6.67 -5.13 -7.49
CA CYS A 404 -6.90 -3.90 -6.73
C CYS A 404 -6.02 -2.75 -7.24
N LEU A 405 -6.34 -1.53 -6.82
CA LEU A 405 -5.48 -0.36 -6.94
C LEU A 405 -4.23 -0.52 -6.07
N THR A 406 -3.09 -0.05 -6.58
CA THR A 406 -1.78 -0.06 -5.89
C THR A 406 -1.80 0.65 -4.54
N THR A 407 -2.62 1.70 -4.42
CA THR A 407 -2.86 2.47 -3.20
C THR A 407 -4.28 3.05 -3.27
N THR A 408 -4.72 3.72 -2.23
CA THR A 408 -6.03 4.37 -2.20
C THR A 408 -6.09 5.57 -3.13
N ILE A 409 -7.27 5.86 -3.69
CA ILE A 409 -7.42 6.98 -4.63
C ILE A 409 -7.31 8.36 -3.96
N ASN A 410 -7.45 8.40 -2.63
CA ASN A 410 -7.33 9.61 -1.84
C ASN A 410 -5.87 9.95 -1.50
N SER A 411 -4.93 9.07 -1.84
CA SER A 411 -3.50 9.35 -1.78
C SER A 411 -3.13 10.49 -2.71
N TYR A 412 -2.05 11.21 -2.39
CA TYR A 412 -1.64 12.37 -3.14
C TYR A 412 -1.23 11.94 -4.56
N LEU A 413 -2.16 12.13 -5.51
CA LEU A 413 -2.08 11.60 -6.87
C LEU A 413 -0.80 11.97 -7.62
N PRO A 414 -0.23 13.18 -7.48
CA PRO A 414 1.02 13.52 -8.15
C PRO A 414 2.21 12.65 -7.76
N LEU A 415 2.14 11.92 -6.64
CA LEU A 415 3.19 10.98 -6.23
C LEU A 415 2.83 9.53 -6.45
N THR A 416 1.57 9.18 -6.21
CA THR A 416 1.19 7.78 -6.04
C THR A 416 0.58 7.17 -7.29
N ASN A 417 0.04 7.98 -8.20
CA ASN A 417 -0.68 7.57 -9.42
C ASN A 417 -1.30 6.16 -9.31
N PRO A 418 -2.42 6.00 -8.58
CA PRO A 418 -2.95 4.68 -8.24
C PRO A 418 -3.31 3.89 -9.50
N GLY A 419 -2.70 2.73 -9.67
CA GLY A 419 -2.93 1.88 -10.83
C GLY A 419 -3.60 0.57 -10.49
N PHE A 420 -4.47 0.10 -11.37
CA PHE A 420 -5.19 -1.14 -11.18
C PHE A 420 -4.35 -2.34 -11.64
N GLN A 421 -4.17 -3.32 -10.76
CA GLN A 421 -3.26 -4.45 -10.98
C GLN A 421 -3.75 -5.72 -10.28
N ILE A 422 -3.02 -6.82 -10.46
CA ILE A 422 -3.13 -7.98 -9.57
C ILE A 422 -2.81 -7.48 -8.15
N CYS A 423 -3.63 -7.84 -7.18
CA CYS A 423 -3.56 -7.29 -5.83
C CYS A 423 -2.42 -7.92 -5.02
N MET A 424 -1.18 -7.67 -5.42
CA MET A 424 0.03 -8.35 -4.95
C MET A 424 0.65 -7.73 -3.69
N GLY A 425 0.15 -6.57 -3.25
CA GLY A 425 0.80 -5.77 -2.22
C GLY A 425 2.03 -5.02 -2.74
N SER A 426 2.55 -4.11 -1.92
CA SER A 426 3.81 -3.40 -2.11
C SER A 426 5.00 -4.28 -1.71
N ASN A 427 4.80 -5.21 -0.77
CA ASN A 427 5.83 -6.13 -0.32
C ASN A 427 5.85 -7.42 -1.15
N THR A 428 6.95 -7.70 -1.87
CA THR A 428 7.08 -8.90 -2.71
C THR A 428 8.34 -9.73 -2.37
N PRO A 429 8.37 -11.04 -2.68
CA PRO A 429 9.53 -11.89 -2.37
C PRO A 429 10.84 -11.48 -3.08
N VAL A 430 10.75 -10.66 -4.13
CA VAL A 430 11.90 -10.18 -4.91
C VAL A 430 12.28 -8.74 -4.58
N ASP A 431 11.42 -8.05 -3.84
CA ASP A 431 11.53 -6.63 -3.50
C ASP A 431 10.78 -6.42 -2.18
N SER A 432 11.51 -6.63 -1.07
CA SER A 432 11.04 -6.48 0.30
C SER A 432 12.11 -5.79 1.12
N MET A 433 11.69 -4.79 1.89
CA MET A 433 12.52 -4.14 2.91
C MET A 433 12.21 -4.62 4.33
N VAL A 434 11.32 -5.62 4.46
CA VAL A 434 10.73 -6.01 5.73
C VAL A 434 10.80 -7.52 5.94
N LEU A 435 10.94 -7.92 7.19
CA LEU A 435 10.94 -9.32 7.57
C LEU A 435 9.55 -9.92 7.36
N ALA A 436 9.48 -10.99 6.57
CA ALA A 436 8.25 -11.74 6.44
C ALA A 436 8.05 -12.62 7.67
N HIS A 437 6.91 -12.44 8.35
CA HIS A 437 6.48 -13.25 9.47
C HIS A 437 5.06 -13.75 9.25
N ARG A 438 4.91 -15.06 9.04
CA ARG A 438 3.62 -15.70 8.79
C ARG A 438 3.07 -16.31 10.09
N PRO A 439 2.17 -15.64 10.82
CA PRO A 439 1.73 -16.13 12.13
C PRO A 439 0.85 -17.38 11.99
N THR A 440 0.93 -18.26 12.98
CA THR A 440 -0.09 -19.32 13.16
C THR A 440 -1.37 -18.73 13.76
N LYS A 441 -2.46 -19.52 13.78
CA LYS A 441 -3.70 -19.12 14.47
C LYS A 441 -3.50 -18.95 15.97
N ASN A 442 -2.77 -19.86 16.60
CA ASN A 442 -2.47 -19.80 18.04
C ASN A 442 -1.62 -18.58 18.37
N GLU A 443 -0.64 -18.28 17.52
CA GLU A 443 0.17 -17.07 17.66
C GLU A 443 -0.70 -15.81 17.53
N THR A 444 -1.57 -15.72 16.53
CA THR A 444 -2.48 -14.58 16.37
C THR A 444 -3.33 -14.34 17.63
N ILE A 445 -3.79 -15.42 18.27
CA ILE A 445 -4.53 -15.36 19.54
C ILE A 445 -3.62 -14.88 20.69
N LEU A 446 -2.42 -15.44 20.82
CA LEU A 446 -1.45 -15.04 21.85
C LEU A 446 -1.11 -13.55 21.73
N ARG A 447 -0.93 -13.07 20.51
CA ARG A 447 -0.59 -11.67 20.23
C ARG A 447 -1.76 -10.72 20.47
N THR A 448 -2.99 -11.19 20.24
CA THR A 448 -4.20 -10.48 20.70
C THR A 448 -4.20 -10.35 22.23
N SER A 449 -3.76 -11.39 22.96
CA SER A 449 -3.60 -11.31 24.41
C SER A 449 -2.49 -10.36 24.83
N THR A 450 -1.37 -10.30 24.10
CA THR A 450 -0.30 -9.32 24.35
C THR A 450 -0.79 -7.89 24.16
N LEU A 451 -1.48 -7.61 23.05
CA LEU A 451 -2.11 -6.31 22.80
C LEU A 451 -3.06 -5.96 23.94
N LEU A 452 -3.93 -6.87 24.37
CA LEU A 452 -4.85 -6.64 25.49
C LEU A 452 -4.11 -6.26 26.79
N LYS A 453 -2.95 -6.87 27.09
CA LYS A 453 -2.13 -6.53 28.27
C LYS A 453 -1.54 -5.11 28.16
N ILE A 454 -1.06 -4.73 26.96
CA ILE A 454 -0.59 -3.37 26.69
C ILE A 454 -1.74 -2.37 26.92
N LEU A 455 -2.89 -2.61 26.27
CA LEU A 455 -4.04 -1.71 26.35
C LEU A 455 -4.57 -1.56 27.78
N ASN A 456 -4.69 -2.65 28.55
CA ASN A 456 -5.11 -2.60 29.95
C ASN A 456 -4.21 -1.75 30.85
N SER A 457 -2.94 -1.60 30.47
CA SER A 457 -1.96 -0.82 31.23
C SER A 457 -1.88 0.64 30.77
N LEU A 458 -2.58 1.00 29.69
CA LEU A 458 -2.67 2.36 29.17
C LEU A 458 -3.86 3.10 29.80
N HIS A 459 -3.67 4.38 30.10
CA HIS A 459 -4.82 5.24 30.37
C HIS A 459 -5.62 5.49 29.09
N ARG A 460 -6.88 5.91 29.24
CA ARG A 460 -7.77 6.17 28.11
C ARG A 460 -7.14 7.17 27.13
N PRO A 461 -6.96 6.82 25.84
CA PRO A 461 -6.46 7.75 24.83
C PRO A 461 -7.54 8.75 24.41
N ARG A 462 -7.13 9.83 23.74
CA ARG A 462 -8.02 10.86 23.18
C ARG A 462 -8.65 10.43 21.85
N LEU A 463 -7.92 9.62 21.10
CA LEU A 463 -8.26 9.14 19.77
C LEU A 463 -7.54 7.81 19.55
N VAL A 464 -8.18 6.89 18.84
CA VAL A 464 -7.56 5.65 18.35
C VAL A 464 -7.63 5.61 16.83
N THR A 465 -6.50 5.31 16.19
CA THR A 465 -6.45 4.90 14.78
C THR A 465 -5.99 3.45 14.67
N VAL A 466 -6.54 2.74 13.68
CA VAL A 466 -6.20 1.36 13.36
C VAL A 466 -6.00 1.28 11.85
N CYS A 467 -4.85 0.80 11.39
CA CYS A 467 -4.60 0.56 9.98
C CYS A 467 -4.69 -0.91 9.65
N ARG A 468 -5.37 -1.24 8.56
CA ARG A 468 -5.48 -2.62 8.11
C ARG A 468 -4.22 -3.14 7.44
N SER A 469 -3.53 -2.31 6.66
CA SER A 469 -2.36 -2.69 5.84
C SER A 469 -2.62 -3.99 5.05
N VAL A 470 -3.84 -4.14 4.53
CA VAL A 470 -4.26 -5.31 3.73
C VAL A 470 -3.96 -5.06 2.25
N ARG A 471 -4.14 -3.83 1.76
CA ARG A 471 -3.87 -3.39 0.38
C ARG A 471 -2.39 -3.48 0.01
N ASP A 472 -1.53 -2.81 0.75
CA ASP A 472 -0.06 -2.89 0.63
C ASP A 472 0.49 -4.28 0.96
N GLY A 473 -0.33 -5.13 1.58
CA GLY A 473 -0.07 -6.55 1.73
C GLY A 473 0.77 -6.90 2.94
N TYR A 474 0.98 -5.99 3.88
CA TYR A 474 1.69 -6.31 5.12
C TYR A 474 0.87 -7.26 5.98
N THR A 475 -0.37 -6.91 6.32
CA THR A 475 -1.22 -7.74 7.17
C THR A 475 -1.53 -9.10 6.52
N PRO A 476 -1.45 -10.22 7.27
CA PRO A 476 -1.63 -11.55 6.71
C PRO A 476 -3.09 -11.77 6.29
N ARG A 477 -3.39 -11.59 5.00
CA ARG A 477 -4.76 -11.59 4.44
C ARG A 477 -5.60 -12.83 4.77
N PHE A 478 -4.95 -13.97 5.01
CA PHE A 478 -5.62 -15.22 5.38
C PHE A 478 -6.15 -15.22 6.83
N GLN A 479 -5.66 -14.32 7.69
CA GLN A 479 -6.09 -14.14 9.07
C GLN A 479 -6.59 -12.73 9.40
N TYR A 480 -6.67 -11.81 8.44
CA TYR A 480 -7.08 -10.42 8.67
C TYR A 480 -8.35 -10.30 9.53
N TYR A 481 -9.36 -11.16 9.32
CA TYR A 481 -10.61 -11.11 10.08
C TYR A 481 -10.38 -11.42 11.56
N LEU A 482 -9.57 -12.45 11.85
CA LEU A 482 -9.23 -12.82 13.21
C LEU A 482 -8.43 -11.70 13.89
N ILE A 483 -7.49 -11.10 13.15
CA ILE A 483 -6.63 -10.01 13.63
C ILE A 483 -7.46 -8.76 13.92
N GLU A 484 -8.17 -8.20 12.93
CA GLU A 484 -8.97 -6.98 13.08
C GLU A 484 -10.05 -7.15 14.16
N HIS A 485 -10.77 -8.28 14.15
CA HIS A 485 -11.77 -8.55 15.18
C HIS A 485 -11.14 -8.68 16.57
N GLY A 486 -9.96 -9.30 16.68
CA GLY A 486 -9.19 -9.39 17.92
C GLY A 486 -8.81 -8.00 18.46
N VAL A 487 -8.30 -7.12 17.60
CA VAL A 487 -7.95 -5.73 17.94
C VAL A 487 -9.19 -4.95 18.37
N MET A 488 -10.28 -4.98 17.60
CA MET A 488 -11.52 -4.27 17.95
C MET A 488 -12.12 -4.75 19.26
N LYS A 489 -12.06 -6.07 19.53
CA LYS A 489 -12.50 -6.65 20.80
C LYS A 489 -11.61 -6.21 21.95
N ALA A 490 -10.29 -6.20 21.77
CA ALA A 490 -9.35 -5.74 22.79
C ALA A 490 -9.63 -4.27 23.15
N ILE A 491 -9.71 -3.38 22.17
CA ILE A 491 -10.04 -1.96 22.36
C ILE A 491 -11.36 -1.79 23.11
N SER A 492 -12.43 -2.46 22.66
CA SER A 492 -13.77 -2.33 23.24
C SER A 492 -13.90 -2.93 24.63
N SER A 493 -13.05 -3.90 24.98
CA SER A 493 -13.01 -4.50 26.32
C SER A 493 -12.30 -3.64 27.35
N VAL A 494 -11.32 -2.84 26.93
CA VAL A 494 -10.52 -1.97 27.80
C VAL A 494 -11.13 -0.58 27.92
N PHE A 495 -11.57 -0.01 26.80
CA PHE A 495 -12.07 1.37 26.76
C PHE A 495 -13.60 1.40 26.63
N SER A 496 -14.26 2.10 27.56
CA SER A 496 -15.71 2.28 27.53
C SER A 496 -16.18 3.28 26.47
N ASN A 497 -17.45 3.19 26.05
CA ASN A 497 -18.10 4.14 25.13
C ASN A 497 -17.34 4.35 23.81
N VAL A 498 -16.93 3.26 23.16
CA VAL A 498 -16.20 3.26 21.88
C VAL A 498 -17.16 3.44 20.70
N LYS A 499 -16.78 4.27 19.73
CA LYS A 499 -17.46 4.41 18.44
C LYS A 499 -16.47 4.15 17.31
N VAL A 500 -16.73 3.10 16.52
CA VAL A 500 -15.88 2.72 15.39
C VAL A 500 -16.33 3.44 14.11
N HIS A 501 -15.36 4.02 13.41
CA HIS A 501 -15.50 4.74 12.15
C HIS A 501 -14.65 4.03 11.10
N TYR A 502 -15.30 3.38 10.13
CA TYR A 502 -14.61 2.75 9.01
C TYR A 502 -14.43 3.76 7.88
N ASP A 503 -13.19 3.90 7.42
CA ASP A 503 -12.87 4.76 6.28
C ASP A 503 -13.55 4.23 5.00
N PRO A 504 -14.07 5.10 4.11
CA PRO A 504 -14.72 4.66 2.88
C PRO A 504 -13.77 4.01 1.87
N TRP A 505 -12.45 4.12 2.05
CA TRP A 505 -11.42 3.63 1.13
C TRP A 505 -10.87 2.23 1.46
N LEU A 506 -11.49 1.54 2.42
CA LEU A 506 -11.11 0.18 2.84
C LEU A 506 -11.17 -0.84 1.71
N LEU A 507 -10.11 -1.64 1.56
CA LEU A 507 -10.03 -2.69 0.57
C LEU A 507 -11.02 -3.81 0.92
N GLY A 508 -11.97 -4.07 0.02
CA GLY A 508 -13.10 -4.97 0.31
C GLY A 508 -14.16 -4.38 1.25
N GLY A 509 -14.08 -3.08 1.56
CA GLY A 509 -15.02 -2.35 2.41
C GLY A 509 -14.97 -2.78 3.87
N LYS A 510 -16.00 -2.42 4.65
CA LYS A 510 -16.10 -2.71 6.09
C LYS A 510 -15.94 -4.19 6.46
N HIS A 511 -16.34 -5.10 5.58
CA HIS A 511 -16.23 -6.53 5.83
C HIS A 511 -14.88 -7.11 5.40
N GLY A 512 -14.05 -6.37 4.68
CA GLY A 512 -12.70 -6.74 4.28
C GLY A 512 -12.59 -7.67 3.06
N TRP A 513 -11.34 -7.97 2.69
CA TRP A 513 -10.99 -8.55 1.38
C TRP A 513 -11.65 -9.91 1.05
N PRO A 514 -11.78 -10.89 1.96
CA PRO A 514 -12.44 -12.16 1.69
C PRO A 514 -13.94 -12.06 1.40
N HIS A 515 -14.59 -10.96 1.80
CA HIS A 515 -16.01 -10.72 1.53
C HIS A 515 -16.26 -9.93 0.24
N ARG A 516 -15.22 -9.50 -0.48
CA ARG A 516 -15.33 -8.63 -1.66
C ARG A 516 -16.17 -9.19 -2.80
N HIS A 517 -16.31 -10.52 -2.90
CA HIS A 517 -17.13 -11.20 -3.92
C HIS A 517 -18.55 -11.56 -3.45
N LYS A 518 -18.90 -11.34 -2.18
CA LYS A 518 -20.28 -11.50 -1.74
C LYS A 518 -21.10 -10.32 -2.29
N SER A 519 -22.28 -10.60 -2.83
CA SER A 519 -23.25 -9.56 -3.16
C SER A 519 -23.62 -8.84 -1.87
N SER A 520 -23.37 -7.53 -1.83
CA SER A 520 -23.80 -6.62 -0.77
C SER A 520 -25.31 -6.49 -0.74
#